data_AF-A0A2S5ZW68-F1
#
_entry.id   AF-A0A2S5ZW68-F1
#
_cell.length_a   1.000
_cell.length_b   1.000
_cell.length_c   1.000
_cell.angle_alpha   90.00
_cell.angle_beta   90.00
_cell.angle_gamma   90.00
#
_symmetry.space_group_name_H-M   'P 1'
#
loop_
_entity.id
_entity.type
_entity.pdbx_description
1 polymer ?
#
loop_
_entity_poly.entity_id
_entity_poly.type
_entity_poly.pdbx_seq_one_letter_code
_entity_poly.pdbx_strand_id
1 'polypeptide(L)'
;MSIASAAVDDQFRALPLAALTDAALTAARAAGAEYADLRVHRLLTQSIRLRDGRVESIDNADDLGFAVRVIVDGTWGFASHCELTPATAVAVAQRAVTVAATLRALNRERVELAGEPVYRDATWVSPYQVDPFTVPTPEKVALLQDYSQRLSSAAGIDHVTASVLQVKEQTYYADTAGSTITQQRVRLHPQLEAITVDAATGGFETMRTLAAPAGRGWEYVTGADGVWDWNQELARMPQWLAEKVAAPSVTPGPTDLVIDPTNLWLTIHESIGHATEYDRAIGYESAYAGTSFATPDKLGTLRYGTPIMHVIGDRTQEYGLATVGYDDEGVAGQRWDLVRDGILVGYQLDRVFAPRLGVPRSNGCSYADSAHHVPIQRMANVSLQPDPESDTSTAELISRVEDGIYIVGDRSWSIDMQRYNFQFTGQRFFRIRNGELAGQLRDVAYQATTTEFWGAMEAVGGPSTWVLGGAFNCGKAQPGQVAAVSHGCPSVLVRGVNILNTRQEAG
;
A
#
# COMPACT_ATOMS: atom_id res chain seq x y z
N MET A 1 28.25 1.66 -6.40
CA MET A 1 28.43 0.21 -6.15
C MET A 1 27.56 -0.52 -7.14
N SER A 2 28.10 -1.51 -7.85
CA SER A 2 27.31 -2.38 -8.74
C SER A 2 26.27 -3.09 -7.88
N ILE A 3 24.99 -2.80 -8.08
CA ILE A 3 23.89 -3.57 -7.50
C ILE A 3 24.08 -4.99 -8.04
N ALA A 4 24.52 -5.93 -7.20
CA ALA A 4 24.55 -7.33 -7.59
C ALA A 4 23.12 -7.66 -8.06
N SER A 5 22.95 -8.19 -9.27
CA SER A 5 21.60 -8.56 -9.73
C SER A 5 21.07 -9.59 -8.74
N ALA A 6 20.13 -9.19 -7.90
CA ALA A 6 19.56 -10.07 -6.91
C ALA A 6 18.86 -11.20 -7.68
N ALA A 7 19.29 -12.43 -7.45
CA ALA A 7 18.59 -13.61 -7.93
C ALA A 7 17.47 -13.96 -6.94
N VAL A 8 16.44 -14.64 -7.43
CA VAL A 8 15.46 -15.28 -6.55
C VAL A 8 16.21 -16.26 -5.65
N ASP A 9 15.87 -16.29 -4.36
CA ASP A 9 16.58 -17.10 -3.36
C ASP A 9 16.56 -18.60 -3.71
N ASP A 10 17.74 -19.21 -3.56
CA ASP A 10 18.01 -20.56 -4.08
C ASP A 10 17.19 -21.64 -3.40
N GLN A 11 16.73 -21.45 -2.15
CA GLN A 11 15.87 -22.42 -1.49
C GLN A 11 14.50 -22.49 -2.18
N PHE A 12 13.98 -21.36 -2.64
CA PHE A 12 12.73 -21.32 -3.39
C PHE A 12 12.89 -21.90 -4.80
N ARG A 13 14.02 -21.62 -5.46
CA ARG A 13 14.34 -22.18 -6.78
C ARG A 13 14.55 -23.69 -6.76
N ALA A 14 14.95 -24.24 -5.60
CA ALA A 14 15.13 -25.68 -5.40
C ALA A 14 13.81 -26.45 -5.21
N LEU A 15 12.67 -25.76 -5.05
CA LEU A 15 11.36 -26.40 -4.97
C LEU A 15 11.01 -27.12 -6.28
N PRO A 16 10.15 -28.16 -6.26
CA PRO A 16 9.80 -28.94 -7.45
C PRO A 16 8.83 -28.21 -8.41
N LEU A 17 9.06 -26.94 -8.70
CA LEU A 17 8.13 -26.02 -9.39
C LEU A 17 7.67 -26.55 -10.76
N ALA A 18 8.60 -27.03 -11.59
CA ALA A 18 8.28 -27.59 -12.90
C ALA A 18 7.43 -28.88 -12.79
N ALA A 19 7.80 -29.78 -11.88
CA ALA A 19 7.07 -31.03 -11.67
C ALA A 19 5.65 -30.79 -11.10
N LEU A 20 5.48 -29.78 -10.24
CA LEU A 20 4.16 -29.35 -9.76
C LEU A 20 3.31 -28.79 -10.89
N THR A 21 3.90 -27.93 -11.74
CA THR A 21 3.25 -27.33 -12.92
C THR A 21 2.74 -28.39 -13.87
N ASP A 22 3.62 -29.30 -14.29
CA ASP A 22 3.27 -30.37 -15.22
C ASP A 22 2.12 -31.23 -14.67
N ALA A 23 2.21 -31.60 -13.39
CA ALA A 23 1.21 -32.42 -12.72
C ALA A 23 -0.16 -31.72 -12.59
N ALA A 24 -0.18 -30.48 -12.07
CA ALA A 24 -1.41 -29.73 -11.84
C ALA A 24 -2.12 -29.35 -13.14
N LEU A 25 -1.40 -28.75 -14.10
CA LEU A 25 -2.01 -28.23 -15.32
C LEU A 25 -2.47 -29.37 -16.24
N THR A 26 -1.72 -30.49 -16.31
CA THR A 26 -2.16 -31.69 -17.04
C THR A 26 -3.43 -32.28 -16.41
N ALA A 27 -3.46 -32.42 -15.09
CA ALA A 27 -4.63 -32.96 -14.39
C ALA A 27 -5.87 -32.06 -14.53
N ALA A 28 -5.71 -30.73 -14.43
CA ALA A 28 -6.79 -29.78 -14.61
C ALA A 28 -7.39 -29.86 -16.02
N ARG A 29 -6.55 -29.88 -17.07
CA ARG A 29 -6.99 -30.02 -18.46
C ARG A 29 -7.67 -31.37 -18.70
N ALA A 30 -7.09 -32.47 -18.21
CA ALA A 30 -7.68 -33.81 -18.34
C ALA A 30 -9.05 -33.92 -17.63
N ALA A 31 -9.26 -33.14 -16.56
CA ALA A 31 -10.53 -33.08 -15.84
C ALA A 31 -11.54 -32.07 -16.45
N GLY A 32 -11.20 -31.38 -17.55
CA GLY A 32 -12.13 -30.54 -18.31
C GLY A 32 -11.99 -29.02 -18.09
N ALA A 33 -10.89 -28.55 -17.51
CA ALA A 33 -10.65 -27.11 -17.38
C ALA A 33 -10.32 -26.45 -18.74
N GLU A 34 -11.02 -25.37 -19.07
CA GLU A 34 -10.75 -24.51 -20.24
C GLU A 34 -9.47 -23.67 -20.00
N TYR A 35 -9.28 -23.24 -18.75
CA TYR A 35 -8.10 -22.55 -18.26
C TYR A 35 -7.73 -23.10 -16.87
N ALA A 36 -6.43 -23.16 -16.60
CA ALA A 36 -5.89 -23.36 -15.27
C ALA A 36 -4.61 -22.55 -15.06
N ASP A 37 -4.38 -22.15 -13.82
CA ASP A 37 -3.10 -21.67 -13.31
C ASP A 37 -2.68 -22.41 -12.04
N LEU A 38 -1.38 -22.43 -11.80
CA LEU A 38 -0.73 -22.88 -10.59
C LEU A 38 0.09 -21.73 -10.02
N ARG A 39 -0.09 -21.45 -8.73
CA ARG A 39 0.72 -20.47 -7.99
C ARG A 39 1.36 -21.12 -6.78
N VAL A 40 2.68 -21.08 -6.70
CA VAL A 40 3.46 -21.42 -5.49
C VAL A 40 3.86 -20.11 -4.81
N HIS A 41 3.70 -20.05 -3.49
CA HIS A 41 3.99 -18.85 -2.71
C HIS A 41 4.81 -19.26 -1.49
N ARG A 42 5.91 -18.55 -1.23
CA ARG A 42 6.63 -18.56 0.04
C ARG A 42 6.70 -17.16 0.63
N LEU A 43 6.31 -17.03 1.89
CA LEU A 43 6.34 -15.78 2.65
C LEU A 43 7.21 -15.98 3.88
N LEU A 44 8.37 -15.33 3.90
CA LEU A 44 9.16 -15.16 5.12
C LEU A 44 8.76 -13.85 5.77
N THR A 45 8.33 -13.90 7.02
CA THR A 45 7.98 -12.71 7.81
C THR A 45 8.75 -12.70 9.11
N GLN A 46 9.36 -11.55 9.45
CA GLN A 46 9.92 -11.31 10.78
C GLN A 46 9.40 -9.99 11.32
N SER A 47 8.84 -10.01 12.53
CA SER A 47 8.46 -8.82 13.29
C SER A 47 9.28 -8.76 14.57
N ILE A 48 9.96 -7.64 14.80
CA ILE A 48 10.70 -7.38 16.04
C ILE A 48 10.03 -6.16 16.69
N ARG A 49 9.64 -6.28 17.96
CA ARG A 49 9.04 -5.21 18.74
C ARG A 49 9.80 -5.01 20.05
N LEU A 50 10.16 -3.77 20.34
CA LEU A 50 10.77 -3.33 21.58
C LEU A 50 9.88 -2.28 22.25
N ARG A 51 9.90 -2.31 23.58
CA ARG A 51 9.37 -1.27 24.45
C ARG A 51 10.46 -0.84 25.42
N ASP A 52 10.74 0.45 25.45
CA ASP A 52 11.72 1.06 26.36
C ASP A 52 13.09 0.34 26.31
N GLY A 53 13.57 0.05 25.10
CA GLY A 53 14.83 -0.67 24.84
C GLY A 53 14.81 -2.17 25.13
N ARG A 54 13.69 -2.72 25.62
CA ARG A 54 13.52 -4.15 25.94
C ARG A 54 12.73 -4.85 24.85
N VAL A 55 13.18 -6.03 24.44
CA VAL A 55 12.45 -6.86 23.48
C VAL A 55 11.14 -7.35 24.09
N GLU A 56 10.02 -7.06 23.43
CA GLU A 56 8.70 -7.60 23.78
C GLU A 56 8.38 -8.86 22.99
N SER A 57 8.60 -8.82 21.67
CA SER A 57 8.39 -9.98 20.80
C SER A 57 9.38 -10.03 19.65
N ILE A 58 9.68 -11.25 19.22
CA ILE A 58 10.37 -11.57 17.97
C ILE A 58 9.57 -12.71 17.34
N ASP A 59 8.78 -12.37 16.33
CA ASP A 59 7.89 -13.29 15.64
C ASP A 59 8.50 -13.63 14.28
N ASN A 60 8.66 -14.92 14.00
CA ASN A 60 9.14 -15.43 12.70
C ASN A 60 8.09 -16.36 12.11
N ALA A 61 7.78 -16.18 10.83
CA ALA A 61 6.88 -17.06 10.08
C ALA A 61 7.49 -17.40 8.72
N ASP A 62 7.30 -18.66 8.30
CA ASP A 62 7.60 -19.18 6.96
C ASP A 62 6.34 -19.89 6.48
N ASP A 63 5.56 -19.23 5.63
CA ASP A 63 4.37 -19.80 5.02
C ASP A 63 4.71 -20.24 3.59
N LEU A 64 4.54 -21.54 3.32
CA LEU A 64 4.83 -22.15 2.03
C LEU A 64 3.64 -23.00 1.59
N GLY A 65 3.15 -22.73 0.39
CA GLY A 65 2.09 -23.53 -0.21
C GLY A 65 1.94 -23.27 -1.70
N PHE A 66 0.98 -23.98 -2.28
CA PHE A 66 0.55 -23.74 -3.65
C PHE A 66 -0.97 -23.81 -3.80
N ALA A 67 -1.46 -23.23 -4.87
CA ALA A 67 -2.84 -23.34 -5.29
C ALA A 67 -2.97 -23.64 -6.78
N VAL A 68 -4.09 -24.23 -7.13
CA VAL A 68 -4.55 -24.38 -8.51
C VAL A 68 -5.89 -23.68 -8.64
N ARG A 69 -6.01 -22.80 -9.62
CA ARG A 69 -7.25 -22.13 -9.99
C ARG A 69 -7.63 -22.54 -11.40
N VAL A 70 -8.92 -22.81 -11.63
CA VAL A 70 -9.42 -23.34 -12.91
C VAL A 70 -10.70 -22.62 -13.35
N ILE A 71 -10.92 -22.57 -14.66
CA ILE A 71 -12.22 -22.20 -15.25
C ILE A 71 -12.78 -23.44 -15.95
N VAL A 72 -14.00 -23.83 -15.58
CA VAL A 72 -14.76 -24.94 -16.21
C VAL A 72 -16.14 -24.40 -16.58
N ASP A 73 -16.50 -24.45 -17.87
CA ASP A 73 -17.75 -23.87 -18.40
C ASP A 73 -17.98 -22.43 -17.91
N GLY A 74 -16.91 -21.61 -17.89
CA GLY A 74 -16.96 -20.23 -17.39
C GLY A 74 -17.18 -20.07 -15.89
N THR A 75 -16.96 -21.10 -15.08
CA THR A 75 -17.09 -21.04 -13.61
C THR A 75 -15.73 -21.23 -12.95
N TRP A 76 -15.40 -20.38 -11.97
CA TRP A 76 -14.17 -20.51 -11.19
C TRP A 76 -14.20 -21.71 -10.25
N GLY A 77 -13.05 -22.38 -10.14
CA GLY A 77 -12.75 -23.34 -9.09
C GLY A 77 -11.37 -23.08 -8.52
N PHE A 78 -11.21 -23.31 -7.22
CA PHE A 78 -9.97 -23.05 -6.50
C PHE A 78 -9.74 -24.11 -5.44
N ALA A 79 -8.49 -24.54 -5.30
CA ALA A 79 -8.02 -25.35 -4.18
C ALA A 79 -6.54 -25.06 -3.90
N SER A 80 -6.12 -25.22 -2.65
CA SER A 80 -4.75 -24.99 -2.21
C SER A 80 -4.26 -26.08 -1.25
N HIS A 81 -2.94 -26.20 -1.10
CA HIS A 81 -2.30 -27.14 -0.17
C HIS A 81 -0.87 -26.70 0.18
N CYS A 82 -0.35 -27.13 1.33
CA CYS A 82 1.03 -26.80 1.79
C CYS A 82 2.07 -27.89 1.43
N GLU A 83 1.63 -29.09 1.08
CA GLU A 83 2.53 -30.19 0.67
C GLU A 83 2.86 -30.14 -0.83
N LEU A 84 4.09 -29.77 -1.17
CA LEU A 84 4.56 -29.58 -2.54
C LEU A 84 5.03 -30.91 -3.19
N THR A 85 4.09 -31.79 -3.52
CA THR A 85 4.37 -33.00 -4.33
C THR A 85 3.53 -33.05 -5.61
N PRO A 86 4.01 -33.71 -6.69
CA PRO A 86 3.21 -33.91 -7.90
C PRO A 86 1.87 -34.63 -7.64
N ALA A 87 1.84 -35.62 -6.74
CA ALA A 87 0.61 -36.33 -6.41
C ALA A 87 -0.43 -35.40 -5.76
N THR A 88 0.01 -34.57 -4.83
CA THR A 88 -0.84 -33.55 -4.20
C THR A 88 -1.30 -32.51 -5.22
N ALA A 89 -0.43 -32.09 -6.14
CA ALA A 89 -0.78 -31.16 -7.22
C ALA A 89 -1.91 -31.68 -8.12
N VAL A 90 -1.88 -32.96 -8.49
CA VAL A 90 -2.97 -33.63 -9.21
C VAL A 90 -4.27 -33.57 -8.41
N ALA A 91 -4.23 -33.94 -7.12
CA ALA A 91 -5.42 -33.97 -6.28
C ALA A 91 -6.03 -32.57 -6.06
N VAL A 92 -5.20 -31.55 -5.92
CA VAL A 92 -5.61 -30.14 -5.80
C VAL A 92 -6.27 -29.66 -7.09
N ALA A 93 -5.67 -29.94 -8.25
CA ALA A 93 -6.25 -29.59 -9.54
C ALA A 93 -7.65 -30.22 -9.76
N GLN A 94 -7.78 -31.53 -9.46
CA GLN A 94 -9.07 -32.23 -9.56
C GLN A 94 -10.11 -31.66 -8.59
N ARG A 95 -9.68 -31.26 -7.39
CA ARG A 95 -10.54 -30.60 -6.41
C ARG A 95 -11.02 -29.24 -6.90
N ALA A 96 -10.13 -28.42 -7.46
CA ALA A 96 -10.49 -27.13 -8.05
C ALA A 96 -11.55 -27.31 -9.16
N VAL A 97 -11.38 -28.30 -10.04
CA VAL A 97 -12.38 -28.65 -11.07
C VAL A 97 -13.72 -29.09 -10.46
N THR A 98 -13.68 -29.91 -9.40
CA THR A 98 -14.89 -30.33 -8.68
C THR A 98 -15.63 -29.13 -8.08
N VAL A 99 -14.89 -28.17 -7.51
CA VAL A 99 -15.46 -26.92 -6.99
C VAL A 99 -16.13 -26.13 -8.11
N ALA A 100 -15.47 -25.92 -9.25
CA ALA A 100 -16.04 -25.21 -10.39
C ALA A 100 -17.33 -25.88 -10.89
N ALA A 101 -17.32 -27.21 -11.07
CA ALA A 101 -18.48 -27.97 -11.52
C ALA A 101 -19.65 -27.89 -10.54
N THR A 102 -19.36 -27.93 -9.24
CA THR A 102 -20.37 -27.83 -8.17
C THR A 102 -21.01 -26.45 -8.12
N LEU A 103 -20.20 -25.38 -8.29
CA LEU A 103 -20.68 -24.00 -8.24
C LEU A 103 -21.32 -23.53 -9.55
N ARG A 104 -21.22 -24.29 -10.64
CA ARG A 104 -21.75 -23.92 -11.97
C ARG A 104 -23.21 -23.50 -11.94
N ALA A 105 -24.05 -24.18 -11.14
CA ALA A 105 -25.48 -23.86 -11.03
C ALA A 105 -25.75 -22.52 -10.33
N LEU A 106 -24.79 -22.01 -9.54
CA LEU A 106 -24.85 -20.71 -8.89
C LEU A 106 -24.24 -19.60 -9.73
N ASN A 107 -23.51 -19.96 -10.79
CA ASN A 107 -22.82 -19.00 -11.62
C ASN A 107 -23.82 -18.20 -12.46
N ARG A 108 -23.88 -16.88 -12.22
CA ARG A 108 -24.79 -15.98 -12.92
C ARG A 108 -24.17 -15.40 -14.19
N GLU A 109 -22.85 -15.45 -14.32
CA GLU A 109 -22.12 -14.79 -15.39
C GLU A 109 -20.90 -15.61 -15.79
N ARG A 110 -20.71 -15.83 -17.08
CA ARG A 110 -19.55 -16.56 -17.58
C ARG A 110 -18.27 -15.77 -17.26
N VAL A 111 -17.31 -16.42 -16.61
CA VAL A 111 -15.97 -15.87 -16.42
C VAL A 111 -15.21 -15.96 -17.74
N GLU A 112 -14.68 -14.81 -18.16
CA GLU A 112 -13.79 -14.68 -19.31
C GLU A 112 -12.56 -13.87 -18.90
N LEU A 113 -11.38 -14.32 -19.32
CA LEU A 113 -10.13 -13.63 -19.01
C LEU A 113 -9.70 -12.77 -20.20
N ALA A 114 -9.33 -11.53 -19.92
CA ALA A 114 -8.56 -10.72 -20.85
C ALA A 114 -7.27 -11.46 -21.27
N GLY A 115 -6.90 -11.28 -22.54
CA GLY A 115 -5.66 -11.84 -23.08
C GLY A 115 -4.43 -11.20 -22.42
N GLU A 116 -3.37 -11.99 -22.27
CA GLU A 116 -2.06 -11.53 -21.82
C GLU A 116 -0.97 -12.26 -22.64
N PRO A 117 0.16 -11.60 -22.97
CA PRO A 117 1.29 -12.28 -23.59
C PRO A 117 1.80 -13.46 -22.75
N VAL A 118 2.40 -14.43 -23.45
CA VAL A 118 2.99 -15.61 -22.79
C VAL A 118 4.44 -15.33 -22.42
N TYR A 119 4.77 -15.42 -21.14
CA TYR A 119 6.12 -15.19 -20.61
C TYR A 119 6.75 -16.52 -20.20
N ARG A 120 7.75 -16.98 -20.95
CA ARG A 120 8.46 -18.24 -20.64
C ARG A 120 9.69 -17.96 -19.81
N ASP A 121 9.79 -18.64 -18.67
CA ASP A 121 10.91 -18.62 -17.74
C ASP A 121 11.29 -17.19 -17.30
N ALA A 122 10.27 -16.34 -17.17
CA ALA A 122 10.47 -14.97 -16.76
C ALA A 122 10.87 -14.91 -15.29
N THR A 123 11.81 -14.01 -14.98
CA THR A 123 12.27 -13.78 -13.61
C THR A 123 12.27 -12.30 -13.27
N TRP A 124 11.82 -11.96 -12.07
CA TRP A 124 11.88 -10.58 -11.56
C TRP A 124 12.25 -10.54 -10.08
N VAL A 125 13.08 -9.58 -9.67
CA VAL A 125 13.41 -9.32 -8.28
C VAL A 125 13.29 -7.84 -7.98
N SER A 126 12.64 -7.47 -6.87
CA SER A 126 12.52 -6.08 -6.45
C SER A 126 13.90 -5.47 -6.13
N PRO A 127 14.07 -4.15 -6.28
CA PRO A 127 15.34 -3.50 -6.02
C PRO A 127 15.55 -3.37 -4.50
N TYR A 128 16.46 -4.18 -3.93
CA TYR A 128 16.95 -4.05 -2.56
C TYR A 128 18.45 -4.37 -2.51
N GLN A 129 19.19 -3.79 -1.57
CA GLN A 129 20.65 -3.96 -1.48
C GLN A 129 21.05 -5.03 -0.45
N VAL A 130 20.41 -5.03 0.72
CA VAL A 130 20.68 -5.96 1.81
C VAL A 130 19.42 -6.76 2.10
N ASP A 131 19.46 -8.07 1.82
CA ASP A 131 18.37 -8.96 2.19
C ASP A 131 18.23 -9.00 3.72
N PRO A 132 17.10 -8.53 4.30
CA PRO A 132 16.94 -8.46 5.73
C PRO A 132 17.00 -9.85 6.39
N PHE A 133 16.68 -10.94 5.71
CA PHE A 133 16.74 -12.29 6.27
C PHE A 133 18.16 -12.86 6.36
N THR A 134 19.14 -12.18 5.77
CA THR A 134 20.56 -12.53 5.91
C THR A 134 21.24 -11.81 7.08
N VAL A 135 20.61 -10.76 7.62
CA VAL A 135 21.12 -10.00 8.77
C VAL A 135 20.81 -10.76 10.08
N PRO A 136 21.79 -11.01 10.95
CA PRO A 136 21.56 -11.68 12.22
C PRO A 136 20.57 -10.92 13.12
N THR A 137 19.60 -11.63 13.71
CA THR A 137 18.61 -11.04 14.62
C THR A 137 19.24 -10.19 15.76
N PRO A 138 20.35 -10.60 16.40
CA PRO A 138 20.99 -9.76 17.43
C PRO A 138 21.44 -8.38 16.92
N GLU A 139 21.90 -8.27 15.67
CA GLU A 139 22.30 -6.98 15.08
C GLU A 139 21.07 -6.08 14.85
N LYS A 140 19.95 -6.67 14.40
CA LYS A 140 18.69 -5.95 14.24
C LYS A 140 18.17 -5.42 15.57
N VAL A 141 18.19 -6.27 16.60
CA VAL A 141 17.78 -5.88 17.96
C VAL A 141 18.69 -4.78 18.48
N ALA A 142 20.01 -4.90 18.34
CA ALA A 142 20.96 -3.88 18.80
C ALA A 142 20.71 -2.51 18.15
N LEU A 143 20.39 -2.47 16.84
CA LEU A 143 20.03 -1.23 16.16
C LEU A 143 18.74 -0.60 16.72
N LEU A 144 17.69 -1.41 16.91
CA LEU A 144 16.44 -0.90 17.49
C LEU A 144 16.61 -0.46 18.95
N GLN A 145 17.48 -1.13 19.72
CA GLN A 145 17.83 -0.72 21.07
C GLN A 145 18.55 0.62 21.10
N ASP A 146 19.53 0.83 20.21
CA ASP A 146 20.22 2.11 20.07
C ASP A 146 19.23 3.23 19.74
N TYR A 147 18.38 3.04 18.73
CA TYR A 147 17.38 4.04 18.37
C TYR A 147 16.38 4.30 19.49
N SER A 148 15.91 3.26 20.17
CA SER A 148 15.02 3.39 21.33
C SER A 148 15.69 4.17 22.46
N GLN A 149 16.97 3.93 22.72
CA GLN A 149 17.73 4.59 23.79
C GLN A 149 17.93 6.08 23.51
N ARG A 150 18.16 6.46 22.24
CA ARG A 150 18.30 7.87 21.84
C ARG A 150 17.04 8.68 22.17
N LEU A 151 15.86 8.12 21.93
CA LEU A 151 14.59 8.75 22.27
C LEU A 151 14.31 8.73 23.78
N SER A 152 14.49 7.58 24.44
CA SER A 152 14.16 7.44 25.88
C SER A 152 15.09 8.24 26.80
N SER A 153 16.28 8.62 26.32
CA SER A 153 17.20 9.49 27.07
C SER A 153 16.84 10.98 26.97
N ALA A 154 15.92 11.37 26.08
CA ALA A 154 15.54 12.75 25.90
C ALA A 154 14.51 13.21 26.94
N ALA A 155 14.63 14.47 27.38
CA ALA A 155 13.67 15.06 28.30
C ALA A 155 12.26 15.13 27.67
N GLY A 156 11.24 14.81 28.46
CA GLY A 156 9.84 14.83 28.02
C GLY A 156 9.40 13.58 27.24
N ILE A 157 10.24 12.54 27.17
CA ILE A 157 9.85 11.22 26.65
C ILE A 157 9.74 10.24 27.81
N ASP A 158 8.56 9.69 28.03
CA ASP A 158 8.28 8.75 29.11
C ASP A 158 8.40 7.30 28.65
N HIS A 159 8.02 7.04 27.40
CA HIS A 159 8.14 5.71 26.79
C HIS A 159 8.48 5.76 25.31
N VAL A 160 9.06 4.66 24.82
CA VAL A 160 9.39 4.47 23.40
C VAL A 160 8.96 3.09 22.95
N THR A 161 8.30 3.01 21.80
CA THR A 161 8.20 1.75 21.06
C THR A 161 9.10 1.80 19.84
N ALA A 162 9.76 0.69 19.53
CA ALA A 162 10.55 0.54 18.32
C ALA A 162 10.18 -0.79 17.68
N SER A 163 9.91 -0.79 16.38
CA SER A 163 9.52 -2.00 15.68
C SER A 163 10.01 -2.03 14.25
N VAL A 164 10.18 -3.24 13.72
CA VAL A 164 10.35 -3.46 12.29
C VAL A 164 9.60 -4.71 11.85
N LEU A 165 8.71 -4.55 10.88
CA LEU A 165 8.14 -5.66 10.10
C LEU A 165 8.96 -5.86 8.83
N GLN A 166 9.25 -7.11 8.51
CA GLN A 166 10.07 -7.51 7.36
C GLN A 166 9.36 -8.64 6.64
N VAL A 167 9.21 -8.53 5.33
CA VAL A 167 8.58 -9.56 4.50
C VAL A 167 9.44 -9.83 3.27
N LYS A 168 9.86 -11.07 3.06
CA LYS A 168 10.37 -11.57 1.78
C LYS A 168 9.30 -12.45 1.17
N GLU A 169 8.79 -12.01 0.03
CA GLU A 169 7.77 -12.71 -0.73
C GLU A 169 8.39 -13.33 -1.97
N GLN A 170 8.11 -14.60 -2.22
CA GLN A 170 8.60 -15.36 -3.35
C GLN A 170 7.42 -16.07 -4.00
N THR A 171 7.22 -15.85 -5.30
CA THR A 171 6.12 -16.47 -6.04
C THR A 171 6.61 -17.15 -7.30
N TYR A 172 5.93 -18.23 -7.65
CA TYR A 172 6.03 -18.89 -8.93
C TYR A 172 4.63 -19.04 -9.51
N TYR A 173 4.42 -18.56 -10.73
CA TYR A 173 3.17 -18.65 -11.46
C TYR A 173 3.39 -19.43 -12.74
N ALA A 174 2.47 -20.36 -13.03
CA ALA A 174 2.40 -21.02 -14.31
C ALA A 174 0.96 -21.20 -14.78
N ASP A 175 0.72 -21.10 -16.08
CA ASP A 175 -0.63 -21.24 -16.63
C ASP A 175 -0.70 -22.15 -17.85
N THR A 176 -1.95 -22.47 -18.18
CA THR A 176 -2.31 -23.28 -19.34
C THR A 176 -1.98 -22.63 -20.69
N ALA A 177 -1.76 -21.30 -20.75
CA ALA A 177 -1.28 -20.63 -21.97
C ALA A 177 0.23 -20.82 -22.20
N GLY A 178 0.96 -21.23 -21.16
CA GLY A 178 2.38 -21.58 -21.21
C GLY A 178 3.29 -20.54 -20.59
N SER A 179 2.76 -19.63 -19.77
CA SER A 179 3.58 -18.73 -18.97
C SER A 179 4.21 -19.47 -17.81
N THR A 180 5.46 -19.15 -17.49
CA THR A 180 6.19 -19.56 -16.28
C THR A 180 6.98 -18.36 -15.76
N ILE A 181 6.62 -17.89 -14.56
CA ILE A 181 7.14 -16.65 -13.98
C ILE A 181 7.60 -16.94 -12.56
N THR A 182 8.84 -16.59 -12.23
CA THR A 182 9.39 -16.66 -10.87
C THR A 182 9.72 -15.25 -10.40
N GLN A 183 9.26 -14.84 -9.22
CA GLN A 183 9.61 -13.52 -8.72
C GLN A 183 9.83 -13.44 -7.22
N GLN A 184 10.57 -12.41 -6.80
CA GLN A 184 10.86 -12.14 -5.41
C GLN A 184 10.78 -10.65 -5.10
N ARG A 185 10.21 -10.29 -3.94
CA ARG A 185 10.28 -8.93 -3.40
C ARG A 185 10.54 -8.90 -1.92
N VAL A 186 11.17 -7.83 -1.47
CA VAL A 186 11.39 -7.51 -0.06
C VAL A 186 10.65 -6.23 0.28
N ARG A 187 9.98 -6.22 1.44
CA ARG A 187 9.31 -5.04 1.99
C ARG A 187 9.61 -4.92 3.48
N LEU A 188 9.73 -3.68 3.95
CA LEU A 188 10.04 -3.34 5.35
C LEU A 188 9.11 -2.24 5.86
N HIS A 189 8.82 -2.28 7.16
CA HIS A 189 8.15 -1.20 7.87
C HIS A 189 8.84 -0.98 9.22
N PRO A 190 9.90 -0.15 9.28
CA PRO A 190 10.47 0.32 10.52
C PRO A 190 9.63 1.46 11.10
N GLN A 191 9.41 1.46 12.41
CA GLN A 191 8.67 2.53 13.09
C GLN A 191 9.14 2.68 14.53
N LEU A 192 9.46 3.91 14.91
CA LEU A 192 9.77 4.31 16.28
C LEU A 192 8.73 5.33 16.73
N GLU A 193 8.13 5.13 17.89
CA GLU A 193 7.13 6.03 18.47
C GLU A 193 7.59 6.48 19.85
N ALA A 194 7.67 7.81 20.02
CA ALA A 194 7.89 8.45 21.31
C ALA A 194 6.54 8.80 21.95
N ILE A 195 6.45 8.58 23.26
CA ILE A 195 5.24 8.77 24.06
C ILE A 195 5.59 9.64 25.26
N THR A 196 4.79 10.67 25.49
CA THR A 196 4.83 11.48 26.71
C THR A 196 3.52 11.38 27.47
N VAL A 197 3.59 11.31 28.78
CA VAL A 197 2.46 11.12 29.69
C VAL A 197 2.32 12.35 30.57
N ASP A 198 1.13 12.95 30.57
CA ASP A 198 0.77 13.96 31.54
C ASP A 198 0.38 13.27 32.86
N ALA A 199 1.29 13.32 33.84
CA ALA A 199 1.07 12.71 35.15
C ALA A 199 -0.13 13.29 35.92
N ALA A 200 -0.54 14.53 35.63
CA ALA A 200 -1.67 15.17 36.32
C ALA A 200 -3.02 14.71 35.77
N THR A 201 -3.12 14.48 34.46
CA THR A 201 -4.38 14.08 33.80
C THR A 201 -4.45 12.60 33.47
N GLY A 202 -3.32 11.90 33.46
CA GLY A 202 -3.19 10.53 32.94
C GLY A 202 -3.29 10.45 31.41
N GLY A 203 -3.41 11.59 30.72
CA GLY A 203 -3.41 11.66 29.27
C GLY A 203 -2.01 11.39 28.70
N PHE A 204 -1.94 11.05 27.42
CA PHE A 204 -0.67 10.86 26.73
C PHE A 204 -0.72 11.43 25.32
N GLU A 205 0.44 11.85 24.83
CA GLU A 205 0.65 12.26 23.44
C GLU A 205 1.72 11.40 22.80
N THR A 206 1.54 11.12 21.51
CA THR A 206 2.49 10.29 20.75
C THR A 206 2.93 10.97 19.47
N MET A 207 4.15 10.64 19.05
CA MET A 207 4.71 10.98 17.75
C MET A 207 5.59 9.83 17.26
N ARG A 208 5.36 9.37 16.04
CA ARG A 208 6.16 8.35 15.36
C ARG A 208 7.00 8.94 14.23
N THR A 209 8.08 8.24 13.89
CA THR A 209 8.89 8.52 12.70
C THR A 209 8.04 8.53 11.44
N LEU A 210 8.43 9.35 10.46
CA LEU A 210 7.75 9.54 9.19
C LEU A 210 8.27 8.63 8.07
N ALA A 211 9.28 7.80 8.36
CA ALA A 211 9.75 6.75 7.47
C ALA A 211 8.59 5.80 7.11
N ALA A 212 8.13 5.87 5.86
CA ALA A 212 7.04 5.03 5.37
C ALA A 212 7.49 3.56 5.22
N PRO A 213 6.57 2.60 5.24
CA PRO A 213 6.88 1.26 4.75
C PRO A 213 7.31 1.30 3.28
N ALA A 214 8.32 0.49 2.93
CA ALA A 214 8.96 0.54 1.60
C ALA A 214 9.37 -0.85 1.09
N GLY A 215 9.41 -1.00 -0.23
CA GLY A 215 9.97 -2.16 -0.95
C GLY A 215 11.50 -2.14 -1.01
N ARG A 216 12.15 -1.93 0.14
CA ARG A 216 13.62 -1.81 0.30
C ARG A 216 14.18 -2.90 1.21
N GLY A 217 15.49 -3.09 1.17
CA GLY A 217 16.23 -3.99 2.06
C GLY A 217 16.65 -3.32 3.37
N TRP A 218 17.45 -4.03 4.18
CA TRP A 218 17.86 -3.59 5.52
C TRP A 218 18.61 -2.25 5.52
N GLU A 219 19.19 -1.84 4.39
CA GLU A 219 19.79 -0.53 4.18
C GLU A 219 18.85 0.65 4.52
N TYR A 220 17.53 0.46 4.38
CA TYR A 220 16.53 1.46 4.70
C TYR A 220 16.40 1.70 6.21
N VAL A 221 16.52 0.63 7.01
CA VAL A 221 16.39 0.70 8.48
C VAL A 221 17.64 1.29 9.11
N THR A 222 18.81 1.08 8.50
CA THR A 222 20.08 1.67 8.97
C THR A 222 20.29 3.11 8.48
N GLY A 223 19.55 3.54 7.45
CA GLY A 223 19.77 4.81 6.74
C GLY A 223 20.98 4.79 5.79
N ALA A 224 21.57 3.62 5.52
CA ALA A 224 22.76 3.49 4.71
C ALA A 224 22.52 3.81 3.22
N ASP A 225 21.27 3.74 2.76
CA ASP A 225 20.88 4.15 1.40
C ASP A 225 20.66 5.66 1.25
N GLY A 226 20.74 6.42 2.35
CA GLY A 226 20.54 7.87 2.36
C GLY A 226 19.09 8.33 2.12
N VAL A 227 18.13 7.40 2.10
CA VAL A 227 16.72 7.71 1.82
C VAL A 227 16.03 8.30 3.05
N TRP A 228 16.41 7.84 4.24
CA TRP A 228 15.88 8.36 5.49
C TRP A 228 17.00 8.70 6.48
N ASP A 229 17.01 9.93 6.98
CA ASP A 229 17.94 10.37 8.03
C ASP A 229 17.38 10.09 9.43
N TRP A 230 17.54 8.85 9.87
CA TRP A 230 17.17 8.42 11.22
C TRP A 230 17.87 9.24 12.32
N ASN A 231 19.11 9.69 12.08
CA ASN A 231 19.85 10.44 13.10
C ASN A 231 19.20 11.81 13.33
N GLN A 232 18.90 12.53 12.24
CA GLN A 232 18.27 13.84 12.32
C GLN A 232 16.86 13.75 12.89
N GLU A 233 16.04 12.80 12.43
CA GLU A 233 14.66 12.68 12.89
C GLU A 233 14.58 12.35 14.39
N LEU A 234 15.34 11.36 14.86
CA LEU A 234 15.32 10.95 16.26
C LEU A 234 15.87 12.04 17.19
N ALA A 235 16.85 12.83 16.73
CA ALA A 235 17.35 13.96 17.51
C ALA A 235 16.31 15.09 17.67
N ARG A 236 15.40 15.25 16.70
CA ARG A 236 14.42 16.35 16.66
C ARG A 236 13.06 15.97 17.25
N MET A 237 12.68 14.69 17.20
CA MET A 237 11.38 14.20 17.64
C MET A 237 10.99 14.61 19.07
N PRO A 238 11.88 14.55 20.09
CA PRO A 238 11.51 14.99 21.45
C PRO A 238 11.09 16.46 21.51
N GLN A 239 11.81 17.34 20.80
CA GLN A 239 11.46 18.75 20.70
C GLN A 239 10.09 18.93 20.03
N TRP A 240 9.86 18.23 18.91
CA TRP A 240 8.59 18.33 18.18
C TRP A 240 7.39 17.83 19.00
N LEU A 241 7.57 16.76 19.79
CA LEU A 241 6.54 16.25 20.68
C LEU A 241 6.25 17.23 21.83
N ALA A 242 7.28 17.81 22.43
CA ALA A 242 7.11 18.84 23.46
C ALA A 242 6.37 20.08 22.94
N GLU A 243 6.72 20.54 21.74
CA GLU A 243 6.02 21.64 21.06
C GLU A 243 4.55 21.29 20.77
N LYS A 244 4.27 20.06 20.33
CA LYS A 244 2.90 19.57 20.07
C LYS A 244 2.06 19.56 21.35
N VAL A 245 2.61 19.10 22.48
CA VAL A 245 1.91 19.07 23.77
C VAL A 245 1.53 20.49 24.22
N ALA A 246 2.45 21.45 24.05
CA ALA A 246 2.26 22.85 24.42
C ALA A 246 1.43 23.67 23.43
N ALA A 247 1.12 23.12 22.26
CA ALA A 247 0.44 23.85 21.19
C ALA A 247 -0.98 24.28 21.61
N PRO A 248 -1.47 25.45 21.17
CA PRO A 248 -2.87 25.80 21.33
C PRO A 248 -3.77 24.93 20.44
N SER A 249 -4.99 24.71 20.90
CA SER A 249 -6.03 24.02 20.15
C SER A 249 -6.50 24.83 18.93
N VAL A 250 -6.90 24.16 17.86
CA VAL A 250 -7.39 24.82 16.65
C VAL A 250 -8.78 25.44 16.83
N THR A 251 -9.03 26.53 16.09
CA THR A 251 -10.38 27.07 15.88
C THR A 251 -11.00 26.40 14.66
N PRO A 252 -12.16 25.73 14.79
CA PRO A 252 -12.78 25.04 13.66
C PRO A 252 -13.32 26.02 12.60
N GLY A 253 -13.43 25.54 11.38
CA GLY A 253 -13.98 26.28 10.24
C GLY A 253 -13.21 26.09 8.93
N PRO A 254 -13.70 26.67 7.83
CA PRO A 254 -13.02 26.63 6.53
C PRO A 254 -11.61 27.24 6.63
N THR A 255 -10.62 26.51 6.16
CA THR A 255 -9.20 26.85 6.31
C THR A 255 -8.41 26.41 5.08
N ASP A 256 -7.45 27.22 4.66
CA ASP A 256 -6.51 26.83 3.60
C ASP A 256 -5.44 25.89 4.16
N LEU A 257 -5.17 24.80 3.44
CA LEU A 257 -4.27 23.74 3.88
C LEU A 257 -3.09 23.60 2.93
N VAL A 258 -1.88 23.61 3.49
CA VAL A 258 -0.74 22.96 2.85
C VAL A 258 -0.60 21.58 3.48
N ILE A 259 -0.55 20.53 2.66
CA ILE A 259 -0.50 19.15 3.18
C ILE A 259 0.80 18.53 2.70
N ASP A 260 1.60 18.08 3.67
CA ASP A 260 2.84 17.36 3.42
C ASP A 260 2.56 15.97 2.84
N PRO A 261 3.43 15.44 1.96
CA PRO A 261 3.25 14.11 1.40
C PRO A 261 3.23 12.98 2.46
N THR A 262 3.87 13.18 3.63
CA THR A 262 3.80 12.22 4.74
C THR A 262 2.42 12.13 5.39
N ASN A 263 1.50 13.06 5.08
CA ASN A 263 0.08 12.99 5.45
C ASN A 263 -0.80 12.67 4.22
N LEU A 264 -0.56 13.34 3.10
CA LEU A 264 -1.43 13.29 1.92
C LEU A 264 -1.54 11.89 1.30
N TRP A 265 -0.52 11.04 1.44
CA TRP A 265 -0.53 9.67 0.92
C TRP A 265 -1.76 8.88 1.42
N LEU A 266 -2.18 9.10 2.66
CA LEU A 266 -3.33 8.40 3.26
C LEU A 266 -4.65 8.91 2.68
N THR A 267 -4.75 10.21 2.42
CA THR A 267 -5.89 10.80 1.72
C THR A 267 -6.03 10.25 0.32
N ILE A 268 -4.91 10.03 -0.39
CA ILE A 268 -4.91 9.39 -1.70
C ILE A 268 -5.35 7.93 -1.60
N HIS A 269 -4.83 7.16 -0.63
CA HIS A 269 -5.20 5.77 -0.41
C HIS A 269 -6.72 5.59 -0.33
N GLU A 270 -7.35 6.38 0.54
CA GLU A 270 -8.76 6.23 0.87
C GLU A 270 -9.69 6.89 -0.16
N SER A 271 -9.33 8.08 -0.64
CA SER A 271 -10.22 8.89 -1.50
C SER A 271 -10.02 8.65 -3.00
N ILE A 272 -8.91 8.06 -3.44
CA ILE A 272 -8.63 7.75 -4.85
C ILE A 272 -8.32 6.27 -5.06
N GLY A 273 -7.41 5.72 -4.25
CA GLY A 273 -6.96 4.34 -4.36
C GLY A 273 -8.14 3.36 -4.35
N HIS A 274 -8.88 3.32 -3.26
CA HIS A 274 -10.07 2.47 -3.16
C HIS A 274 -11.18 2.84 -4.16
N ALA A 275 -11.43 4.13 -4.37
CA ALA A 275 -12.48 4.61 -5.26
C ALA A 275 -12.28 4.19 -6.73
N THR A 276 -11.03 3.94 -7.13
CA THR A 276 -10.68 3.55 -8.51
C THR A 276 -10.41 2.06 -8.66
N GLU A 277 -10.72 1.23 -7.66
CA GLU A 277 -10.85 -0.23 -7.82
C GLU A 277 -12.17 -0.53 -8.57
N TYR A 278 -12.09 -1.11 -9.78
CA TYR A 278 -13.27 -1.28 -10.64
C TYR A 278 -14.34 -2.19 -10.04
N ASP A 279 -13.93 -3.34 -9.48
CA ASP A 279 -14.83 -4.24 -8.75
C ASP A 279 -15.65 -3.55 -7.64
N ARG A 280 -15.11 -2.52 -6.96
CA ARG A 280 -15.85 -1.66 -6.02
C ARG A 280 -16.80 -0.71 -6.72
N ALA A 281 -16.36 -0.13 -7.83
CA ALA A 281 -17.17 0.80 -8.64
C ALA A 281 -18.42 0.15 -9.25
N ILE A 282 -18.40 -1.18 -9.46
CA ILE A 282 -19.57 -1.96 -9.91
C ILE A 282 -20.31 -2.69 -8.79
N GLY A 283 -19.89 -2.50 -7.52
CA GLY A 283 -20.54 -3.10 -6.35
C GLY A 283 -20.26 -4.60 -6.14
N TYR A 284 -19.25 -5.16 -6.80
CA TYR A 284 -18.84 -6.56 -6.63
C TYR A 284 -18.17 -6.81 -5.28
N GLU A 285 -17.41 -5.82 -4.80
CA GLU A 285 -16.76 -5.86 -3.49
C GLU A 285 -17.20 -4.66 -2.64
N SER A 286 -17.97 -4.91 -1.58
CA SER A 286 -18.42 -3.90 -0.62
C SER A 286 -17.88 -4.13 0.79
N ALA A 287 -17.30 -5.30 1.07
CA ALA A 287 -16.74 -5.60 2.39
C ALA A 287 -15.47 -4.77 2.66
N TYR A 288 -15.23 -4.49 3.94
CA TYR A 288 -14.19 -3.60 4.45
C TYR A 288 -14.32 -2.17 3.92
N ALA A 289 -13.69 -1.89 2.80
CA ALA A 289 -13.53 -0.55 2.26
C ALA A 289 -14.72 -0.04 1.42
N GLY A 290 -15.90 -0.65 1.55
CA GLY A 290 -17.12 -0.15 0.91
C GLY A 290 -17.15 -0.21 -0.63
N THR A 291 -18.07 0.54 -1.22
CA THR A 291 -18.22 0.74 -2.67
C THR A 291 -17.58 2.07 -3.10
N SER A 292 -17.76 2.47 -4.36
CA SER A 292 -17.19 3.71 -4.89
C SER A 292 -18.23 4.64 -5.49
N PHE A 293 -18.05 5.94 -5.28
CA PHE A 293 -18.80 7.01 -5.95
C PHE A 293 -18.38 7.22 -7.42
N ALA A 294 -17.18 6.76 -7.79
CA ALA A 294 -16.59 6.88 -9.12
C ALA A 294 -17.05 5.73 -10.02
N THR A 295 -18.36 5.68 -10.30
CA THR A 295 -19.02 4.61 -11.05
C THR A 295 -18.71 4.66 -12.56
N PRO A 296 -18.77 3.54 -13.30
CA PRO A 296 -18.33 3.47 -14.70
C PRO A 296 -19.06 4.41 -15.66
N ASP A 297 -20.32 4.75 -15.39
CA ASP A 297 -21.09 5.75 -16.17
C ASP A 297 -20.48 7.16 -16.11
N LYS A 298 -19.60 7.41 -15.14
CA LYS A 298 -18.89 8.68 -14.98
C LYS A 298 -17.47 8.65 -15.54
N LEU A 299 -17.03 7.54 -16.14
CA LEU A 299 -15.73 7.45 -16.80
C LEU A 299 -15.63 8.46 -17.95
N GLY A 300 -14.57 9.26 -17.96
CA GLY A 300 -14.36 10.33 -18.94
C GLY A 300 -15.19 11.59 -18.71
N THR A 301 -16.06 11.64 -17.70
CA THR A 301 -16.93 12.79 -17.43
C THR A 301 -16.87 13.31 -15.99
N LEU A 302 -16.52 12.46 -15.02
CA LEU A 302 -16.33 12.87 -13.63
C LEU A 302 -15.14 13.81 -13.51
N ARG A 303 -15.39 15.05 -13.09
CA ARG A 303 -14.37 15.95 -12.55
C ARG A 303 -14.00 15.47 -11.16
N TYR A 304 -12.90 14.72 -11.08
CA TYR A 304 -12.35 14.22 -9.84
C TYR A 304 -11.71 15.35 -9.04
N GLY A 305 -11.00 16.25 -9.71
CA GLY A 305 -10.33 17.41 -9.11
C GLY A 305 -10.05 18.52 -10.10
N THR A 306 -9.14 19.42 -9.75
CA THR A 306 -8.71 20.54 -10.61
C THR A 306 -7.94 20.05 -11.85
N PRO A 307 -7.83 20.87 -12.92
CA PRO A 307 -7.10 20.49 -14.14
C PRO A 307 -5.62 20.15 -13.94
N ILE A 308 -5.00 20.57 -12.82
CA ILE A 308 -3.61 20.24 -12.50
C ILE A 308 -3.46 18.85 -11.86
N MET A 309 -4.56 18.19 -11.52
CA MET A 309 -4.54 16.88 -10.88
C MET A 309 -4.29 15.77 -11.92
N HIS A 310 -3.15 15.09 -11.76
CA HIS A 310 -2.81 13.88 -12.52
C HIS A 310 -2.44 12.75 -11.57
N VAL A 311 -3.23 11.68 -11.57
CA VAL A 311 -3.02 10.50 -10.72
C VAL A 311 -2.83 9.27 -11.58
N ILE A 312 -1.79 8.51 -11.27
CA ILE A 312 -1.45 7.27 -11.97
C ILE A 312 -1.66 6.06 -11.06
N GLY A 313 -2.00 4.94 -11.68
CA GLY A 313 -1.75 3.60 -11.14
C GLY A 313 -0.43 3.09 -11.71
N ASP A 314 0.41 2.50 -10.86
CA ASP A 314 1.75 2.04 -11.25
C ASP A 314 2.15 0.75 -10.53
N ARG A 315 2.41 -0.31 -11.29
CA ARG A 315 2.93 -1.60 -10.76
C ARG A 315 4.45 -1.72 -10.90
N THR A 316 5.11 -0.70 -11.43
CA THR A 316 6.54 -0.61 -11.74
C THR A 316 7.29 0.42 -10.89
N GLN A 317 6.58 1.24 -10.11
CA GLN A 317 7.16 2.25 -9.21
C GLN A 317 8.26 1.65 -8.32
N GLU A 318 9.50 2.09 -8.51
CA GLU A 318 10.63 1.58 -7.74
C GLU A 318 10.38 1.76 -6.24
N TYR A 319 10.71 0.73 -5.45
CA TYR A 319 10.54 0.67 -4.00
C TYR A 319 9.09 0.77 -3.49
N GLY A 320 8.09 0.73 -4.37
CA GLY A 320 6.68 0.63 -3.99
C GLY A 320 6.32 -0.72 -3.39
N LEU A 321 5.34 -0.72 -2.48
CA LEU A 321 4.88 -1.92 -1.79
C LEU A 321 4.05 -2.85 -2.69
N ALA A 322 3.37 -2.30 -3.69
CA ALA A 322 2.59 -3.05 -4.69
C ALA A 322 3.40 -3.36 -5.97
N THR A 323 4.68 -3.01 -6.00
CA THR A 323 5.54 -3.18 -7.17
C THR A 323 5.90 -4.65 -7.37
N VAL A 324 5.67 -5.13 -8.59
CA VAL A 324 5.92 -6.50 -9.03
C VAL A 324 6.28 -6.51 -10.52
N GLY A 325 7.04 -7.52 -10.96
CA GLY A 325 7.23 -7.78 -12.38
C GLY A 325 5.93 -8.25 -13.03
N TYR A 326 5.22 -9.14 -12.33
CA TYR A 326 3.94 -9.72 -12.77
C TYR A 326 2.99 -9.83 -11.58
N ASP A 327 1.71 -9.61 -11.81
CA ASP A 327 0.67 -9.80 -10.80
C ASP A 327 0.33 -11.30 -10.60
N ASP A 328 -0.61 -11.60 -9.70
CA ASP A 328 -0.96 -13.00 -9.38
C ASP A 328 -1.78 -13.72 -10.47
N GLU A 329 -1.98 -13.05 -11.62
CA GLU A 329 -2.58 -13.58 -12.84
C GLU A 329 -1.61 -13.63 -14.03
N GLY A 330 -0.32 -13.39 -13.76
CA GLY A 330 0.74 -13.39 -14.77
C GLY A 330 0.75 -12.14 -15.65
N VAL A 331 0.03 -11.08 -15.29
CA VAL A 331 -0.03 -9.83 -16.06
C VAL A 331 1.19 -8.97 -15.74
N ALA A 332 1.94 -8.58 -16.77
CA ALA A 332 3.12 -7.75 -16.58
C ALA A 332 2.76 -6.37 -16.00
N GLY A 333 3.57 -5.93 -15.04
CA GLY A 333 3.46 -4.62 -14.41
C GLY A 333 3.53 -3.49 -15.43
N GLN A 334 2.70 -2.47 -15.25
CA GLN A 334 2.62 -1.31 -16.12
C GLN A 334 2.19 -0.05 -15.35
N ARG A 335 2.12 1.06 -16.06
CA ARG A 335 1.63 2.35 -15.58
C ARG A 335 0.48 2.84 -16.45
N TRP A 336 -0.53 3.44 -15.84
CA TRP A 336 -1.71 4.00 -16.52
C TRP A 336 -2.28 5.18 -15.73
N ASP A 337 -3.13 5.96 -16.39
CA ASP A 337 -3.80 7.09 -15.76
C ASP A 337 -5.11 6.65 -15.11
N LEU A 338 -5.30 7.09 -13.87
CA LEU A 338 -6.57 6.98 -13.16
C LEU A 338 -7.33 8.31 -13.28
N VAL A 339 -6.63 9.42 -13.06
CA VAL A 339 -7.14 10.78 -13.24
C VAL A 339 -6.17 11.54 -14.14
N ARG A 340 -6.66 12.14 -15.24
CA ARG A 340 -5.87 12.99 -16.14
C ARG A 340 -6.57 14.32 -16.29
N ASP A 341 -5.83 15.42 -16.10
CA ASP A 341 -6.35 16.79 -16.15
C ASP A 341 -7.60 16.99 -15.26
N GLY A 342 -7.60 16.37 -14.08
CA GLY A 342 -8.72 16.38 -13.14
C GLY A 342 -9.91 15.49 -13.52
N ILE A 343 -9.86 14.74 -14.62
CA ILE A 343 -10.94 13.86 -15.09
C ILE A 343 -10.64 12.39 -14.79
N LEU A 344 -11.62 11.64 -14.29
CA LEU A 344 -11.52 10.17 -14.16
C LEU A 344 -11.40 9.54 -15.55
N VAL A 345 -10.29 8.85 -15.82
CA VAL A 345 -10.00 8.24 -17.15
C VAL A 345 -9.64 6.76 -17.08
N GLY A 346 -9.49 6.19 -15.89
CA GLY A 346 -9.15 4.78 -15.76
C GLY A 346 -9.49 4.18 -14.40
N TYR A 347 -9.36 2.86 -14.35
CA TYR A 347 -9.57 2.04 -13.16
C TYR A 347 -8.42 1.07 -12.96
N GLN A 348 -8.36 0.46 -11.79
CA GLN A 348 -7.50 -0.69 -11.46
C GLN A 348 -8.27 -1.97 -11.80
N LEU A 349 -7.67 -2.89 -12.56
CA LEU A 349 -8.34 -3.99 -13.25
C LEU A 349 -7.52 -5.28 -13.23
N ASP A 350 -8.15 -6.39 -12.87
CA ASP A 350 -7.63 -7.74 -13.13
C ASP A 350 -8.08 -8.24 -14.52
N ARG A 351 -7.78 -9.50 -14.87
CA ARG A 351 -8.14 -10.06 -16.18
C ARG A 351 -9.64 -10.33 -16.34
N VAL A 352 -10.37 -10.50 -15.25
CA VAL A 352 -11.82 -10.77 -15.26
C VAL A 352 -12.61 -9.49 -15.51
N PHE A 353 -12.15 -8.38 -14.94
CA PHE A 353 -12.87 -7.11 -14.98
C PHE A 353 -12.50 -6.23 -16.17
N ALA A 354 -11.30 -6.38 -16.75
CA ALA A 354 -10.89 -5.64 -17.94
C ALA A 354 -11.92 -5.72 -19.10
N PRO A 355 -12.40 -6.91 -19.53
CA PRO A 355 -13.40 -7.00 -20.59
C PRO A 355 -14.75 -6.35 -20.23
N ARG A 356 -15.12 -6.31 -18.95
CA ARG A 356 -16.36 -5.67 -18.49
C ARG A 356 -16.34 -4.15 -18.63
N LEU A 357 -15.16 -3.54 -18.53
CA LEU A 357 -14.96 -2.13 -18.83
C LEU A 357 -14.84 -1.88 -20.35
N GLY A 358 -14.73 -2.93 -21.16
CA GLY A 358 -14.50 -2.83 -22.60
C GLY A 358 -13.02 -2.60 -22.96
N VAL A 359 -12.08 -2.87 -22.05
CA VAL A 359 -10.65 -2.82 -22.34
C VAL A 359 -10.08 -4.22 -22.57
N PRO A 360 -9.19 -4.42 -23.55
CA PRO A 360 -8.77 -5.76 -23.96
C PRO A 360 -7.72 -6.41 -23.04
N ARG A 361 -7.16 -5.65 -22.09
CA ARG A 361 -6.03 -6.08 -21.23
C ARG A 361 -6.19 -5.55 -19.81
N SER A 362 -5.81 -6.36 -18.83
CA SER A 362 -5.65 -5.98 -17.42
C SER A 362 -4.46 -5.03 -17.24
N ASN A 363 -4.51 -4.23 -16.17
CA ASN A 363 -3.38 -3.40 -15.76
C ASN A 363 -2.50 -3.99 -14.64
N GLY A 364 -2.65 -5.29 -14.36
CA GLY A 364 -1.78 -5.99 -13.41
C GLY A 364 -2.20 -5.80 -11.96
N CYS A 365 -3.50 -5.70 -11.72
CA CYS A 365 -4.08 -5.45 -10.41
C CYS A 365 -4.63 -6.71 -9.72
N SER A 366 -4.23 -7.93 -10.11
CA SER A 366 -4.60 -9.14 -9.37
C SER A 366 -3.61 -9.43 -8.24
N TYR A 367 -4.12 -9.73 -7.05
CA TYR A 367 -3.29 -10.08 -5.90
C TYR A 367 -3.98 -11.04 -4.93
N ALA A 368 -3.22 -11.95 -4.33
CA ALA A 368 -3.57 -12.65 -3.10
C ALA A 368 -2.40 -12.77 -2.14
N ASP A 369 -2.69 -12.59 -0.86
CA ASP A 369 -1.71 -12.46 0.23
C ASP A 369 -1.07 -13.76 0.71
N SER A 370 -1.49 -14.91 0.18
CA SER A 370 -0.89 -16.22 0.41
C SER A 370 -1.26 -17.18 -0.72
N ALA A 371 -0.64 -18.37 -0.74
CA ALA A 371 -1.07 -19.45 -1.63
C ALA A 371 -2.51 -19.91 -1.32
N HIS A 372 -3.03 -19.66 -0.12
CA HIS A 372 -4.31 -20.21 0.33
C HIS A 372 -5.51 -19.32 -0.01
N HIS A 373 -5.27 -18.13 -0.55
CA HIS A 373 -6.29 -17.20 -0.97
C HIS A 373 -6.39 -17.07 -2.49
N VAL A 374 -7.62 -16.87 -2.97
CA VAL A 374 -7.90 -16.60 -4.38
C VAL A 374 -7.41 -15.19 -4.73
N PRO A 375 -6.66 -15.00 -5.84
CA PRO A 375 -6.33 -13.67 -6.32
C PRO A 375 -7.59 -12.86 -6.63
N ILE A 376 -7.60 -11.61 -6.19
CA ILE A 376 -8.68 -10.65 -6.43
C ILE A 376 -8.08 -9.35 -6.97
N GLN A 377 -8.91 -8.53 -7.62
CA GLN A 377 -8.49 -7.17 -7.98
C GLN A 377 -8.09 -6.38 -6.72
N ARG A 378 -6.93 -5.74 -6.74
CA ARG A 378 -6.34 -4.94 -5.67
C ARG A 378 -5.63 -3.71 -6.22
N MET A 379 -5.39 -2.77 -5.31
CA MET A 379 -4.71 -1.54 -5.66
C MET A 379 -3.28 -1.75 -6.19
N ALA A 380 -2.89 -0.91 -7.14
CA ALA A 380 -1.50 -0.69 -7.52
C ALA A 380 -0.83 0.32 -6.57
N ASN A 381 0.36 0.81 -6.91
CA ASN A 381 0.83 2.05 -6.29
C ASN A 381 0.07 3.20 -6.95
N VAL A 382 -0.72 3.97 -6.18
CA VAL A 382 -1.58 5.04 -6.70
C VAL A 382 -1.04 6.38 -6.28
N SER A 383 -0.55 7.17 -7.24
CA SER A 383 0.28 8.33 -6.93
C SER A 383 -0.18 9.60 -7.64
N LEU A 384 -0.32 10.69 -6.89
CA LEU A 384 -0.43 12.05 -7.42
C LEU A 384 0.93 12.45 -7.98
N GLN A 385 0.96 12.87 -9.24
CA GLN A 385 2.19 13.32 -9.89
C GLN A 385 2.57 14.73 -9.42
N PRO A 386 3.87 15.04 -9.27
CA PRO A 386 4.33 16.40 -9.04
C PRO A 386 4.06 17.28 -10.26
N ASP A 387 4.14 18.60 -10.06
CA ASP A 387 4.20 19.55 -11.17
C ASP A 387 5.36 19.17 -12.11
N PRO A 388 5.10 18.85 -13.39
CA PRO A 388 6.14 18.42 -14.32
C PRO A 388 7.01 19.59 -14.81
N GLU A 389 6.54 20.83 -14.69
CA GLU A 389 7.19 22.02 -15.24
C GLU A 389 7.93 22.85 -14.19
N SER A 390 7.48 22.82 -12.93
CA SER A 390 8.03 23.64 -11.85
C SER A 390 8.39 22.83 -10.62
N ASP A 391 9.60 23.02 -10.10
CA ASP A 391 10.02 22.43 -8.83
C ASP A 391 9.56 23.26 -7.62
N THR A 392 8.25 23.51 -7.51
CA THR A 392 7.68 24.33 -6.42
C THR A 392 7.87 23.64 -5.08
N SER A 393 8.61 24.27 -4.16
CA SER A 393 8.88 23.73 -2.83
C SER A 393 7.67 23.87 -1.89
N THR A 394 7.65 23.07 -0.81
CA THR A 394 6.64 23.19 0.26
C THR A 394 6.62 24.60 0.86
N ALA A 395 7.78 25.25 1.00
CA ALA A 395 7.89 26.61 1.52
C ALA A 395 7.22 27.64 0.59
N GLU A 396 7.34 27.45 -0.73
CA GLU A 396 6.67 28.30 -1.72
C GLU A 396 5.16 28.05 -1.82
N LEU A 397 4.67 26.86 -1.43
CA LEU A 397 3.24 26.64 -1.25
C LEU A 397 2.73 27.34 0.01
N ILE A 398 3.48 27.26 1.12
CA ILE A 398 3.19 27.95 2.38
C ILE A 398 3.14 29.47 2.18
N SER A 399 4.06 30.04 1.38
CA SER A 399 4.12 31.49 1.15
C SER A 399 2.88 32.07 0.44
N ARG A 400 2.05 31.23 -0.18
CA ARG A 400 0.79 31.61 -0.87
C ARG A 400 -0.43 31.63 0.05
N VAL A 401 -0.24 31.38 1.36
CA VAL A 401 -1.33 31.26 2.33
C VAL A 401 -1.27 32.42 3.33
N GLU A 402 -2.32 33.24 3.35
CA GLU A 402 -2.44 34.36 4.31
C GLU A 402 -2.79 33.86 5.72
N ASP A 403 -3.73 32.93 5.83
CA ASP A 403 -4.12 32.25 7.07
C ASP A 403 -4.50 30.81 6.75
N GLY A 404 -3.84 29.85 7.41
CA GLY A 404 -4.07 28.44 7.11
C GLY A 404 -3.32 27.50 8.04
N ILE A 405 -3.22 26.24 7.62
CA ILE A 405 -2.56 25.18 8.38
C ILE A 405 -1.66 24.34 7.46
N TYR A 406 -0.44 24.08 7.89
CA TYR A 406 0.44 23.07 7.31
C TYR A 406 0.36 21.77 8.12
N ILE A 407 0.09 20.64 7.46
CA ILE A 407 -0.17 19.34 8.09
C ILE A 407 0.94 18.35 7.75
N VAL A 408 1.52 17.69 8.76
CA VAL A 408 2.63 16.74 8.58
C VAL A 408 2.38 15.41 9.30
N GLY A 409 2.68 14.32 8.61
CA GLY A 409 2.53 12.93 9.08
C GLY A 409 1.07 12.50 9.19
N ASP A 410 0.76 11.28 8.78
CA ASP A 410 -0.56 10.66 8.95
C ASP A 410 -0.80 10.18 10.40
N ARG A 411 -2.07 10.04 10.79
CA ARG A 411 -2.43 9.48 12.10
C ARG A 411 -3.71 8.63 12.05
N SER A 412 -4.86 9.28 12.17
CA SER A 412 -6.19 8.66 12.16
C SER A 412 -7.01 9.18 10.98
N TRP A 413 -7.92 8.34 10.50
CA TRP A 413 -8.81 8.63 9.39
C TRP A 413 -10.19 8.00 9.62
N SER A 414 -11.19 8.54 8.92
CA SER A 414 -12.53 7.99 8.80
C SER A 414 -13.08 8.37 7.42
N ILE A 415 -13.74 7.43 6.74
CA ILE A 415 -14.30 7.66 5.41
C ILE A 415 -15.54 6.79 5.20
N ASP A 416 -16.55 7.33 4.53
CA ASP A 416 -17.83 6.64 4.36
C ASP A 416 -17.75 5.43 3.40
N MET A 417 -18.83 4.65 3.37
CA MET A 417 -18.92 3.43 2.58
C MET A 417 -18.87 3.64 1.06
N GLN A 418 -19.04 4.85 0.54
CA GLN A 418 -18.93 5.15 -0.88
C GLN A 418 -17.64 5.89 -1.23
N ARG A 419 -16.77 6.11 -0.24
CA ARG A 419 -15.54 6.92 -0.35
C ARG A 419 -15.82 8.37 -0.74
N TYR A 420 -17.01 8.86 -0.42
CA TYR A 420 -17.47 10.17 -0.85
C TYR A 420 -17.10 11.27 0.16
N ASN A 421 -17.24 11.01 1.46
CA ASN A 421 -16.91 11.94 2.54
C ASN A 421 -15.85 11.33 3.45
N PHE A 422 -14.86 12.13 3.82
CA PHE A 422 -13.76 11.71 4.67
C PHE A 422 -13.46 12.70 5.78
N GLN A 423 -12.69 12.22 6.76
CA GLN A 423 -12.02 13.00 7.78
C GLN A 423 -10.61 12.41 8.01
N PHE A 424 -9.59 13.26 8.03
CA PHE A 424 -8.21 12.87 8.32
C PHE A 424 -7.60 13.75 9.40
N THR A 425 -6.61 13.19 10.10
CA THR A 425 -5.78 13.88 11.08
C THR A 425 -4.31 13.69 10.72
N GLY A 426 -3.42 14.28 11.50
CA GLY A 426 -1.98 14.14 11.33
C GLY A 426 -1.21 14.10 12.63
N GLN A 427 0.12 14.07 12.52
CA GLN A 427 1.00 14.03 13.67
C GLN A 427 1.34 15.44 14.19
N ARG A 428 1.56 16.38 13.27
CA ARG A 428 1.90 17.77 13.57
C ARG A 428 1.10 18.71 12.68
N PHE A 429 0.73 19.85 13.25
CA PHE A 429 0.02 20.91 12.56
C PHE A 429 0.70 22.23 12.87
N PHE A 430 0.88 23.07 11.86
CA PHE A 430 1.50 24.38 12.01
C PHE A 430 0.54 25.43 11.50
N ARG A 431 0.31 26.49 12.26
CA ARG A 431 -0.42 27.66 11.77
C ARG A 431 0.41 28.32 10.67
N ILE A 432 -0.25 28.80 9.62
CA ILE A 432 0.35 29.67 8.61
C ILE A 432 -0.21 31.08 8.80
N ARG A 433 0.64 32.09 8.80
CA ARG A 433 0.27 33.52 8.81
C ARG A 433 1.15 34.29 7.84
N ASN A 434 0.53 35.04 6.93
CA ASN A 434 1.21 35.88 5.94
C ASN A 434 2.32 35.14 5.18
N GLY A 435 2.08 33.88 4.82
CA GLY A 435 3.04 33.06 4.09
C GLY A 435 4.13 32.40 4.94
N GLU A 436 4.05 32.45 6.28
CA GLU A 436 5.07 31.90 7.18
C GLU A 436 4.47 30.98 8.26
N LEU A 437 5.26 30.02 8.74
CA LEU A 437 4.84 29.17 9.85
C LEU A 437 4.83 29.97 11.16
N ALA A 438 3.70 29.94 11.86
CA ALA A 438 3.41 30.71 13.07
C ALA A 438 3.16 29.81 14.30
N GLY A 439 4.00 28.78 14.46
CA GLY A 439 3.96 27.83 15.59
C GLY A 439 3.01 26.65 15.36
N GLN A 440 3.11 25.65 16.24
CA GLN A 440 2.27 24.45 16.18
C GLN A 440 0.83 24.70 16.66
N LEU A 441 -0.10 23.89 16.15
CA LEU A 441 -1.48 23.74 16.61
C LEU A 441 -1.72 22.28 16.98
N ARG A 442 -2.78 22.01 17.74
CA ARG A 442 -3.27 20.67 18.05
C ARG A 442 -4.77 20.54 17.87
N ASP A 443 -5.26 19.31 18.01
CA ASP A 443 -6.66 18.93 17.93
C ASP A 443 -7.31 19.18 16.54
N VAL A 444 -6.53 19.04 15.45
CA VAL A 444 -6.97 19.31 14.08
C VAL A 444 -7.42 18.02 13.38
N ALA A 445 -8.59 18.07 12.75
CA ALA A 445 -8.97 17.16 11.68
C ALA A 445 -9.48 17.94 10.47
N TYR A 446 -9.12 17.53 9.25
CA TYR A 446 -9.71 18.08 8.03
C TYR A 446 -10.75 17.12 7.46
N GLN A 447 -11.91 17.67 7.11
CA GLN A 447 -13.07 16.93 6.63
C GLN A 447 -13.52 17.52 5.30
N ALA A 448 -13.85 16.66 4.33
CA ALA A 448 -14.37 17.11 3.05
C ALA A 448 -15.10 15.99 2.30
N THR A 449 -15.87 16.41 1.30
CA THR A 449 -16.26 15.55 0.18
C THR A 449 -15.06 15.36 -0.76
N THR A 450 -14.80 14.14 -1.23
CA THR A 450 -13.66 13.79 -2.08
C THR A 450 -13.50 14.72 -3.27
N THR A 451 -14.55 14.91 -4.08
CA THR A 451 -14.47 15.76 -5.29
C THR A 451 -14.38 17.25 -4.96
N GLU A 452 -14.88 17.69 -3.81
CA GLU A 452 -14.76 19.09 -3.37
C GLU A 452 -13.33 19.38 -2.91
N PHE A 453 -12.72 18.46 -2.15
CA PHE A 453 -11.32 18.58 -1.72
C PHE A 453 -10.37 18.64 -2.90
N TRP A 454 -10.43 17.65 -3.80
CA TRP A 454 -9.58 17.62 -4.99
C TRP A 454 -9.94 18.73 -5.98
N GLY A 455 -11.20 19.19 -5.99
CA GLY A 455 -11.66 20.36 -6.75
C GLY A 455 -11.20 21.70 -6.19
N ALA A 456 -10.74 21.73 -4.93
CA ALA A 456 -10.16 22.89 -4.26
C ALA A 456 -8.63 22.88 -4.23
N MET A 457 -7.98 21.88 -4.85
CA MET A 457 -6.53 21.79 -4.97
C MET A 457 -6.00 22.85 -5.93
N GLU A 458 -5.50 23.96 -5.40
CA GLU A 458 -5.02 25.11 -6.16
C GLU A 458 -3.63 24.88 -6.76
N ALA A 459 -2.74 24.23 -6.01
CA ALA A 459 -1.36 24.01 -6.44
C ALA A 459 -0.83 22.66 -5.95
N VAL A 460 0.10 22.12 -6.74
CA VAL A 460 0.82 20.87 -6.49
C VAL A 460 2.31 21.17 -6.44
N GLY A 461 3.02 20.54 -5.52
CA GLY A 461 4.46 20.70 -5.34
C GLY A 461 5.25 20.05 -6.47
N GLY A 462 6.50 20.46 -6.59
CA GLY A 462 7.45 19.95 -7.56
C GLY A 462 8.07 18.60 -7.17
N PRO A 463 8.89 18.01 -8.07
CA PRO A 463 9.55 16.73 -7.84
C PRO A 463 10.38 16.65 -6.55
N SER A 464 10.97 17.76 -6.08
CA SER A 464 11.74 17.80 -4.82
C SER A 464 10.91 17.54 -3.57
N THR A 465 9.58 17.72 -3.66
CA THR A 465 8.65 17.48 -2.54
C THR A 465 8.01 16.10 -2.58
N TRP A 466 8.28 15.30 -3.63
CA TRP A 466 7.59 14.04 -3.82
C TRP A 466 8.13 12.95 -2.91
N VAL A 467 7.24 12.29 -2.16
CA VAL A 467 7.57 11.17 -1.27
C VAL A 467 6.63 10.00 -1.53
N LEU A 468 7.16 8.78 -1.47
CA LEU A 468 6.39 7.54 -1.57
C LEU A 468 5.96 7.07 -0.18
N GLY A 469 4.71 7.35 0.19
CA GLY A 469 4.07 6.80 1.38
C GLY A 469 3.48 5.40 1.14
N GLY A 470 2.90 4.79 2.17
CA GLY A 470 2.21 3.50 2.00
C GLY A 470 1.79 2.84 3.30
N ALA A 471 1.11 1.70 3.16
CA ALA A 471 0.62 0.88 4.26
C ALA A 471 0.73 -0.62 3.95
N PHE A 472 0.92 -1.44 4.98
CA PHE A 472 0.95 -2.90 4.88
C PHE A 472 -0.43 -3.56 5.06
N ASN A 473 -1.42 -2.84 5.55
CA ASN A 473 -2.64 -3.40 6.14
C ASN A 473 -3.93 -3.04 5.37
N CYS A 474 -3.84 -2.86 4.06
CA CYS A 474 -5.04 -2.63 3.23
C CYS A 474 -5.87 -3.92 3.17
N GLY A 475 -7.09 -3.92 3.72
CA GLY A 475 -7.97 -5.09 3.80
C GLY A 475 -9.01 -5.17 2.67
N LYS A 476 -9.32 -6.38 2.19
CA LYS A 476 -10.38 -6.66 1.19
C LYS A 476 -10.89 -8.12 1.30
N ALA A 477 -12.04 -8.43 0.69
CA ALA A 477 -12.63 -9.75 0.53
C ALA A 477 -13.19 -10.42 1.80
N GLN A 478 -13.96 -11.49 1.62
CA GLN A 478 -14.45 -12.37 2.67
C GLN A 478 -14.31 -13.84 2.21
N PRO A 479 -13.38 -14.65 2.78
CA PRO A 479 -12.50 -14.34 3.91
C PRO A 479 -11.50 -13.21 3.62
N GLY A 480 -11.11 -12.48 4.67
CA GLY A 480 -10.30 -11.26 4.56
C GLY A 480 -8.87 -11.52 4.09
N GLN A 481 -8.40 -10.65 3.20
CA GLN A 481 -7.03 -10.60 2.68
C GLN A 481 -6.39 -9.23 2.90
N VAL A 482 -5.07 -9.21 3.06
CA VAL A 482 -4.29 -8.00 3.32
C VAL A 482 -3.26 -7.73 2.21
N ALA A 483 -3.22 -6.51 1.67
CA ALA A 483 -2.15 -6.11 0.75
C ALA A 483 -1.37 -4.92 1.28
N ALA A 484 -0.10 -4.86 0.85
CA ALA A 484 0.75 -3.71 1.02
C ALA A 484 0.72 -2.85 -0.26
N VAL A 485 0.48 -1.55 -0.11
CA VAL A 485 0.32 -0.60 -1.24
C VAL A 485 0.96 0.74 -0.91
N SER A 486 1.50 1.40 -1.93
CA SER A 486 2.14 2.71 -1.79
C SER A 486 1.39 3.81 -2.52
N HIS A 487 1.53 5.03 -2.01
CA HIS A 487 0.92 6.23 -2.56
C HIS A 487 1.95 7.34 -2.57
N GLY A 488 2.43 7.66 -3.78
CA GLY A 488 3.37 8.73 -3.99
C GLY A 488 2.65 10.06 -4.14
N CYS A 489 3.16 11.11 -3.53
CA CYS A 489 2.62 12.44 -3.74
C CYS A 489 3.63 13.53 -3.39
N PRO A 490 3.49 14.72 -4.00
CA PRO A 490 4.13 15.95 -3.56
C PRO A 490 3.33 16.61 -2.44
N SER A 491 3.85 17.71 -1.91
CA SER A 491 3.04 18.64 -1.11
C SER A 491 1.95 19.27 -1.96
N VAL A 492 0.80 19.61 -1.37
CA VAL A 492 -0.30 20.30 -2.08
C VAL A 492 -0.82 21.50 -1.30
N LEU A 493 -1.41 22.45 -2.01
CA LEU A 493 -2.20 23.55 -1.44
C LEU A 493 -3.68 23.37 -1.82
N VAL A 494 -4.55 23.30 -0.82
CA VAL A 494 -5.99 23.10 -0.97
C VAL A 494 -6.74 24.22 -0.23
N ARG A 495 -7.73 24.84 -0.87
CA ARG A 495 -8.42 26.02 -0.33
C ARG A 495 -9.70 25.67 0.42
N GLY A 496 -9.98 26.42 1.49
CA GLY A 496 -11.29 26.43 2.16
C GLY A 496 -11.78 25.07 2.68
N VAL A 497 -10.87 24.19 3.10
CA VAL A 497 -11.21 22.86 3.63
C VAL A 497 -11.76 22.99 5.04
N ASN A 498 -12.82 22.24 5.38
CA ASN A 498 -13.42 22.30 6.71
C ASN A 498 -12.50 21.68 7.77
N ILE A 499 -12.11 22.46 8.77
CA ILE A 499 -11.37 22.00 9.94
C ILE A 499 -12.30 21.79 11.13
N LEU A 500 -12.17 20.62 11.75
CA LEU A 500 -12.83 20.26 13.00
C LEU A 500 -11.84 20.34 14.16
N ASN A 501 -12.38 20.54 15.37
CA ASN A 501 -11.62 20.41 16.61
C ASN A 501 -11.87 19.02 17.23
N THR A 502 -10.89 18.12 17.16
CA THR A 502 -11.07 16.72 17.58
C THR A 502 -11.39 16.54 19.06
N ARG A 503 -11.05 17.53 19.90
CA ARG A 503 -11.38 17.49 21.32
C ARG A 503 -12.83 17.90 21.58
N GLN A 504 -13.33 18.91 20.87
CA GLN A 504 -14.72 19.35 20.98
C GLN A 504 -15.70 18.31 20.43
N GLU A 505 -15.31 17.62 19.35
CA GLU A 505 -16.12 16.56 18.73
C GLU A 505 -16.16 15.26 19.56
N ALA A 506 -15.17 15.04 20.45
CA ALA A 506 -15.09 13.84 21.27
C ALA A 506 -16.05 13.83 22.48
N GLY A 507 -16.67 14.95 22.81
CA GLY A 507 -17.53 15.14 24.00
C GLY A 507 -16.74 15.55 25.22
#